data_AF-A0A955VIP7-F1
#
_entry.id   AF-A0A955VIP7-F1
#
_cell.length_a   1.000
_cell.length_b   1.000
_cell.length_c   1.000
_cell.angle_alpha   90.00
_cell.angle_beta   90.00
_cell.angle_gamma   90.00
#
_symmetry.space_group_name_H-M   'P 1'
#
loop_
_entity.id
_entity.type
_entity.pdbx_description
1 polymer ?
#
loop_
_entity_poly.entity_id
_entity_poly.type
_entity_poly.pdbx_seq_one_letter_code
_entity_poly.pdbx_strand_id
1 'polypeptide(L)'
;MKWGWLLILGGLYGSYVGATKVYRRIAYSKPTKMTCAEYYRHPTADKWLELADCRFDLAGTLTLGKDAKVKAFYIPVIPKDSSGTPAYRVLVKVEDTALENVVRRLVGASAEQARALLLDNAKLNEPRVVDGWVASFDDATDKITDSNRKKLGLHDDVIILSRKEMERGEILFPAIFGPFCLLSGIGLVVWRRRTS
;
A
#
# COMPACT_ATOMS: atom_id res chain seq x y z
N MET A 1 21.47 35.58 -7.03
CA MET A 1 20.53 35.62 -5.89
C MET A 1 19.65 34.38 -5.75
N LYS A 2 19.26 33.66 -6.82
CA LYS A 2 18.19 32.65 -6.77
C LYS A 2 18.59 31.27 -6.21
N TRP A 3 19.83 30.81 -6.40
CA TRP A 3 20.24 29.44 -6.07
C TRP A 3 20.31 29.10 -4.57
N GLY A 4 20.78 30.02 -3.71
CA GLY A 4 20.84 29.78 -2.26
C GLY A 4 19.45 29.61 -1.63
N TRP A 5 18.48 30.42 -2.05
CA TRP A 5 17.09 30.30 -1.59
C TRP A 5 16.40 29.03 -2.10
N LEU A 6 16.70 28.58 -3.33
CA LEU A 6 16.19 27.31 -3.85
C LEU A 6 16.68 26.11 -3.02
N LEU A 7 17.94 26.12 -2.58
CA LEU A 7 18.48 25.06 -1.70
C LEU A 7 17.85 25.08 -0.30
N ILE A 8 17.59 26.27 0.25
CA ILE A 8 16.92 26.41 1.55
C ILE A 8 15.47 25.90 1.46
N LEU A 9 14.72 26.30 0.43
CA LEU A 9 13.33 25.86 0.22
C LEU A 9 13.25 24.36 -0.07
N GLY A 10 14.14 23.84 -0.93
CA GLY A 10 14.24 22.40 -1.21
C GLY A 10 14.62 21.59 0.02
N GLY A 11 15.55 22.09 0.84
CA GLY A 11 15.93 21.48 2.11
C GLY A 11 14.78 21.46 3.13
N LEU A 12 14.07 22.58 3.29
CA LEU A 12 12.88 22.69 4.14
C LEU A 12 11.79 21.69 3.73
N TYR A 13 11.49 21.63 2.43
CA TYR A 13 10.51 20.69 1.89
C TYR A 13 10.96 19.23 2.11
N GLY A 14 12.21 18.90 1.79
CA GLY A 14 12.78 17.56 2.01
C GLY A 14 12.75 17.14 3.47
N SER A 15 13.15 18.03 4.39
CA SER A 15 13.09 17.81 5.83
C SER A 15 11.66 17.63 6.33
N TYR A 16 10.70 18.42 5.83
CA TYR A 16 9.28 18.28 6.18
C TYR A 16 8.71 16.93 5.72
N VAL A 17 8.97 16.54 4.47
CA VAL A 17 8.55 15.22 3.93
C VAL A 17 9.23 14.07 4.68
N GLY A 18 10.52 14.18 4.96
CA GLY A 18 11.25 13.18 5.75
C GLY A 18 10.71 13.05 7.17
N ALA A 19 10.50 14.16 7.86
CA ALA A 19 9.97 14.19 9.22
C ALA A 19 8.55 13.63 9.30
N THR A 20 7.68 13.95 8.34
CA THR A 20 6.32 13.38 8.29
C THR A 20 6.34 11.87 8.03
N LYS A 21 7.19 11.35 7.15
CA LYS A 21 7.36 9.90 6.94
C LYS A 21 7.89 9.19 8.20
N VAL A 22 8.91 9.74 8.86
CA VAL A 22 9.45 9.21 10.13
C VAL A 22 8.39 9.24 11.23
N TYR A 23 7.68 10.37 11.37
CA TYR A 23 6.61 10.51 12.34
C TYR A 23 5.50 9.49 12.11
N ARG A 24 5.03 9.31 10.86
CA ARG A 24 4.03 8.28 10.51
C ARG A 24 4.51 6.89 10.90
N ARG A 25 5.78 6.56 10.63
CA ARG A 25 6.34 5.25 11.02
C ARG A 25 6.32 5.04 12.53
N ILE A 26 6.67 6.05 13.31
CA ILE A 26 6.70 5.94 14.78
C ILE A 26 5.27 5.93 15.34
N ALA A 27 4.44 6.89 14.93
CA ALA A 27 3.06 7.05 15.40
C ALA A 27 2.17 5.87 15.02
N TYR A 28 2.43 5.23 13.87
CA TYR A 28 1.67 4.08 13.36
C TYR A 28 2.47 2.77 13.39
N SER A 29 3.49 2.70 14.25
CA SER A 29 4.25 1.47 14.50
C SER A 29 3.41 0.35 15.11
N LYS A 30 2.30 0.68 15.75
CA LYS A 30 1.35 -0.29 16.31
C LYS A 30 0.19 -0.49 15.35
N PRO A 31 -0.15 -1.75 15.00
CA PRO A 31 -1.33 -2.05 14.21
C PRO A 31 -2.58 -1.49 14.91
N THR A 32 -3.41 -0.79 14.15
CA THR A 32 -4.77 -0.50 14.58
C THR A 32 -5.59 -1.76 14.39
N LYS A 33 -6.06 -2.34 15.50
CA LYS A 33 -6.85 -3.57 15.50
C LYS A 33 -8.33 -3.22 15.38
N MET A 34 -9.00 -3.81 14.40
CA MET A 34 -10.44 -3.70 14.22
C MET A 34 -10.97 -4.93 13.46
N THR A 35 -12.28 -5.09 13.36
CA THR A 35 -12.85 -6.17 12.53
C THR A 35 -12.99 -5.74 11.07
N CYS A 36 -13.01 -6.70 10.13
CA CYS A 36 -13.33 -6.43 8.73
C CYS A 36 -14.67 -5.70 8.59
N ALA A 37 -15.68 -6.14 9.34
CA ALA A 37 -17.01 -5.53 9.30
C ALA A 37 -17.00 -4.07 9.79
N GLU A 38 -16.23 -3.78 10.82
CA GLU A 38 -16.06 -2.43 11.35
C GLU A 38 -15.36 -1.52 10.36
N TYR A 39 -14.29 -1.99 9.70
CA TYR A 39 -13.60 -1.24 8.66
C TYR A 39 -14.53 -0.87 7.50
N TYR A 40 -15.37 -1.82 7.05
CA TYR A 40 -16.33 -1.58 5.99
C TYR A 40 -17.37 -0.50 6.35
N ARG A 41 -17.69 -0.33 7.63
CA ARG A 41 -18.58 0.73 8.13
C ARG A 41 -17.86 2.06 8.34
N HIS A 42 -16.62 2.02 8.82
CA HIS A 42 -15.81 3.18 9.18
C HIS A 42 -14.39 3.07 8.61
N PRO A 43 -14.21 3.34 7.30
CA PRO A 43 -12.92 3.19 6.65
C PRO A 43 -11.89 4.21 7.17
N THR A 44 -10.64 3.78 7.29
CA THR A 44 -9.51 4.62 7.72
C THR A 44 -8.31 4.42 6.81
N ALA A 45 -7.77 5.49 6.22
CA ALA A 45 -6.81 5.40 5.11
C ALA A 45 -5.31 5.49 5.48
N ASP A 46 -4.94 5.83 6.72
CA ASP A 46 -3.59 6.35 7.01
C ASP A 46 -2.75 5.53 8.02
N LYS A 47 -3.05 4.25 8.26
CA LYS A 47 -2.40 3.49 9.35
C LYS A 47 -2.07 2.05 8.96
N TRP A 48 -1.16 1.43 9.71
CA TRP A 48 -1.05 -0.03 9.72
C TRP A 48 -2.33 -0.61 10.32
N LEU A 49 -3.00 -1.49 9.59
CA LEU A 49 -4.24 -2.15 10.01
C LEU A 49 -3.99 -3.62 10.31
N GLU A 50 -4.70 -4.12 11.32
CA GLU A 50 -4.86 -5.54 11.62
C GLU A 50 -6.36 -5.81 11.68
N LEU A 51 -6.90 -6.37 10.59
CA LEU A 51 -8.33 -6.65 10.43
C LEU A 51 -8.62 -8.10 10.80
N ALA A 52 -9.43 -8.31 11.84
CA ALA A 52 -9.91 -9.62 12.25
C ALA A 52 -11.21 -10.01 11.51
N ASP A 53 -11.58 -11.29 11.57
CA ASP A 53 -12.84 -11.80 11.02
C ASP A 53 -13.02 -11.54 9.51
N CYS A 54 -11.91 -11.60 8.78
CA CYS A 54 -11.87 -11.40 7.34
C CYS A 54 -11.81 -12.73 6.59
N ARG A 55 -12.40 -12.79 5.40
CA ARG A 55 -12.31 -13.93 4.47
C ARG A 55 -11.76 -13.46 3.14
N PHE A 56 -10.93 -14.29 2.51
CA PHE A 56 -10.46 -14.05 1.17
C PHE A 56 -11.54 -14.42 0.16
N ASP A 57 -11.85 -13.48 -0.73
CA ASP A 57 -12.65 -13.77 -1.92
C ASP A 57 -11.71 -14.14 -3.07
N LEU A 58 -11.37 -15.43 -3.12
CA LEU A 58 -10.48 -15.96 -4.16
C LEU A 58 -11.12 -15.91 -5.55
N ALA A 59 -12.45 -15.91 -5.65
CA ALA A 59 -13.16 -15.79 -6.92
C ALA A 59 -13.06 -14.36 -7.48
N GLY A 60 -13.03 -13.36 -6.60
CA GLY A 60 -12.81 -11.95 -6.94
C GLY A 60 -11.36 -11.55 -7.19
N THR A 61 -10.40 -12.49 -7.24
CA THR A 61 -8.98 -12.15 -7.33
C THR A 61 -8.66 -11.32 -8.57
N LEU A 62 -8.02 -10.18 -8.34
CA LEU A 62 -7.61 -9.25 -9.39
C LEU A 62 -6.12 -9.45 -9.72
N THR A 63 -5.81 -9.36 -11.01
CA THR A 63 -4.42 -9.40 -11.49
C THR A 63 -4.02 -8.07 -12.08
N LEU A 64 -2.82 -7.62 -11.74
CA LEU A 64 -2.22 -6.42 -12.29
C LEU A 64 -0.95 -6.78 -13.05
N GLY A 65 -0.92 -6.38 -14.32
CA GLY A 65 0.14 -6.71 -15.24
C GLY A 65 0.07 -5.86 -16.51
N LYS A 66 1.21 -5.73 -17.20
CA LYS A 66 1.29 -5.09 -18.51
C LYS A 66 1.60 -6.18 -19.53
N ASP A 67 0.87 -6.20 -20.64
CA ASP A 67 1.13 -7.02 -21.84
C ASP A 67 1.56 -8.47 -21.50
N ALA A 68 0.61 -9.26 -20.97
CA ALA A 68 0.75 -10.69 -20.63
C ALA A 68 1.69 -11.06 -19.46
N LYS A 69 2.38 -10.09 -18.82
CA LYS A 69 3.15 -10.34 -17.57
C LYS A 69 2.41 -9.82 -16.35
N VAL A 70 1.85 -10.75 -15.55
CA VAL A 70 1.31 -10.45 -14.22
C VAL A 70 2.46 -10.05 -13.30
N LYS A 71 2.40 -8.83 -12.76
CA LYS A 71 3.39 -8.28 -11.83
C LYS A 71 3.01 -8.51 -10.37
N ALA A 72 1.71 -8.49 -10.07
CA ALA A 72 1.20 -8.68 -8.72
C ALA A 72 -0.25 -9.22 -8.74
N PHE A 73 -0.58 -9.96 -7.68
CA PHE A 73 -1.92 -10.48 -7.42
C PHE A 73 -2.53 -9.76 -6.22
N TYR A 74 -3.81 -9.43 -6.33
CA TYR A 74 -4.57 -8.74 -5.30
C TYR A 74 -5.83 -9.52 -5.00
N ILE A 75 -5.97 -9.99 -3.76
CA ILE A 75 -7.13 -10.75 -3.32
C ILE A 75 -8.07 -9.81 -2.56
N PRO A 76 -9.34 -9.66 -2.98
CA PRO A 76 -10.31 -8.94 -2.19
C PRO A 76 -10.60 -9.63 -0.86
N VAL A 77 -10.83 -8.81 0.15
CA VAL A 77 -11.14 -9.28 1.50
C VAL A 77 -12.53 -8.82 1.89
N ILE A 78 -13.34 -9.76 2.36
CA ILE A 78 -14.73 -9.53 2.76
C ILE A 78 -14.94 -9.88 4.24
N PRO A 79 -15.90 -9.25 4.94
CA PRO A 79 -16.27 -9.66 6.30
C PRO A 79 -16.80 -11.09 6.35
N LYS A 80 -16.50 -11.83 7.43
CA LYS A 80 -16.92 -13.24 7.58
C LYS A 80 -18.42 -13.46 7.39
N ASP A 81 -19.23 -12.52 7.88
CA ASP A 81 -20.70 -12.56 7.92
C ASP A 81 -21.36 -11.88 6.69
N SER A 82 -20.56 -11.53 5.67
CA SER A 82 -21.07 -10.92 4.45
C SER A 82 -21.84 -11.94 3.61
N SER A 83 -23.18 -11.83 3.58
CA SER A 83 -24.04 -12.55 2.65
C SER A 83 -24.28 -11.70 1.38
N GLY A 84 -23.36 -11.77 0.42
CA GLY A 84 -23.46 -11.05 -0.85
C GLY A 84 -22.09 -10.81 -1.47
N THR A 85 -22.06 -10.24 -2.67
CA THR A 85 -20.84 -9.75 -3.33
C THR A 85 -20.65 -8.29 -2.91
N PRO A 86 -19.91 -7.98 -1.82
CA PRO A 86 -19.71 -6.59 -1.43
C PRO A 86 -18.89 -5.87 -2.52
N ALA A 87 -19.14 -4.59 -2.70
CA ALA A 87 -18.19 -3.73 -3.40
C ALA A 87 -16.84 -3.86 -2.67
N TYR A 88 -15.81 -4.38 -3.36
CA TYR A 88 -14.52 -4.67 -2.75
C TYR A 88 -13.92 -3.38 -2.22
N ARG A 89 -13.75 -3.24 -0.90
CA ARG A 89 -13.11 -2.05 -0.28
C ARG A 89 -11.69 -2.30 0.18
N VAL A 90 -11.33 -3.57 0.37
CA VAL A 90 -10.02 -3.97 0.87
C VAL A 90 -9.44 -5.01 -0.08
N LEU A 91 -8.25 -4.72 -0.60
CA LEU A 91 -7.45 -5.65 -1.39
C LEU A 91 -6.19 -5.99 -0.62
N VAL A 92 -5.86 -7.27 -0.49
CA VAL A 92 -4.58 -7.71 0.07
C VAL A 92 -3.65 -8.06 -1.09
N LYS A 93 -2.48 -7.42 -1.10
CA LYS A 93 -1.40 -7.80 -2.02
C LYS A 93 -0.85 -9.16 -1.60
N VAL A 94 -0.79 -10.10 -2.54
CA VAL A 94 -0.23 -11.42 -2.29
C VAL A 94 1.29 -11.34 -2.33
N GLU A 95 1.91 -11.55 -1.18
CA GLU A 95 3.38 -11.58 -1.03
C GLU A 95 3.89 -12.97 -0.63
N ASP A 96 2.99 -13.86 -0.18
CA ASP A 96 3.29 -15.25 0.17
C ASP A 96 3.30 -16.13 -1.10
N THR A 97 4.38 -16.85 -1.31
CA THR A 97 4.58 -17.67 -2.53
C THR A 97 3.64 -18.86 -2.62
N ALA A 98 3.21 -19.44 -1.48
CA ALA A 98 2.25 -20.54 -1.48
C ALA A 98 0.86 -20.04 -1.89
N LEU A 99 0.42 -18.91 -1.32
CA LEU A 99 -0.83 -18.26 -1.70
C LEU A 99 -0.80 -17.76 -3.15
N GLU A 100 0.34 -17.20 -3.59
CA GLU A 100 0.52 -16.76 -4.98
C GLU A 100 0.37 -17.92 -5.96
N ASN A 101 0.93 -19.09 -5.65
CA ASN A 101 0.80 -20.28 -6.49
C ASN A 101 -0.65 -20.76 -6.61
N VAL A 102 -1.43 -20.71 -5.52
CA VAL A 102 -2.86 -21.06 -5.55
C VAL A 102 -3.62 -20.07 -6.42
N VAL A 103 -3.44 -18.78 -6.20
CA VAL A 103 -4.09 -17.72 -6.97
C VAL A 103 -3.73 -17.81 -8.46
N ARG A 104 -2.45 -18.02 -8.78
CA ARG A 104 -1.98 -18.14 -10.16
C ARG A 104 -2.67 -19.30 -10.90
N ARG A 105 -2.91 -20.42 -10.21
CA ARG A 105 -3.65 -21.55 -10.77
C ARG A 105 -5.13 -21.20 -10.96
N LEU A 106 -5.73 -20.44 -10.05
CA LEU A 106 -7.13 -20.01 -10.16
C LEU A 106 -7.39 -19.06 -11.34
N VAL A 107 -6.51 -18.09 -11.58
CA VAL A 107 -6.69 -17.06 -12.62
C VAL A 107 -6.75 -17.62 -14.05
N GLY A 108 -6.26 -18.84 -14.29
CA GLY A 108 -6.32 -19.53 -15.58
C GLY A 108 -7.11 -20.84 -15.58
N ALA A 109 -7.74 -21.20 -14.45
CA ALA A 109 -8.46 -22.47 -14.31
C ALA A 109 -9.83 -22.42 -14.98
N SER A 110 -10.29 -23.56 -15.50
CA SER A 110 -11.70 -23.74 -15.85
C SER A 110 -12.58 -23.67 -14.60
N ALA A 111 -13.89 -23.43 -14.74
CA ALA A 111 -14.81 -23.34 -13.60
C ALA A 111 -14.77 -24.60 -12.70
N GLU A 112 -14.59 -25.79 -13.29
CA GLU A 112 -14.46 -27.05 -12.57
C GLU A 112 -13.13 -27.16 -11.82
N GLN A 113 -12.02 -26.78 -12.47
CA GLN A 113 -10.70 -26.74 -11.85
C GLN A 113 -10.63 -25.70 -10.73
N ALA A 114 -11.25 -24.53 -10.93
CA ALA A 114 -11.34 -23.50 -9.91
C ALA A 114 -12.11 -23.99 -8.69
N ARG A 115 -13.26 -24.67 -8.90
CA ARG A 115 -14.01 -25.31 -7.80
C ARG A 115 -13.18 -26.35 -7.05
N ALA A 116 -12.48 -27.23 -7.76
CA ALA A 116 -11.60 -28.23 -7.15
C ALA A 116 -10.48 -27.57 -6.34
N LEU A 117 -9.80 -26.56 -6.90
CA LEU A 117 -8.76 -25.79 -6.22
C LEU A 117 -9.28 -25.06 -4.97
N LEU A 118 -10.50 -24.50 -5.02
CA LEU A 118 -11.12 -23.85 -3.87
C LEU A 118 -11.51 -24.85 -2.77
N LEU A 119 -11.93 -26.07 -3.13
CA LEU A 119 -12.22 -27.15 -2.19
C LEU A 119 -10.93 -27.68 -1.55
N ASP A 120 -9.90 -27.94 -2.35
CA ASP A 120 -8.57 -28.37 -1.87
C ASP A 120 -7.93 -27.33 -0.95
N ASN A 121 -8.27 -26.05 -1.16
CA ASN A 121 -7.81 -24.93 -0.36
C ASN A 121 -8.92 -24.32 0.48
N ALA A 122 -9.90 -25.12 0.96
CA ALA A 122 -11.04 -24.61 1.75
C ALA A 122 -10.59 -23.81 2.98
N LYS A 123 -9.43 -24.14 3.56
CA LYS A 123 -8.80 -23.38 4.64
C LYS A 123 -8.53 -21.92 4.28
N LEU A 124 -8.35 -21.57 3.00
CA LEU A 124 -8.18 -20.19 2.52
C LEU A 124 -9.47 -19.35 2.64
N ASN A 125 -10.63 -20.00 2.72
CA ASN A 125 -11.93 -19.35 2.92
C ASN A 125 -12.31 -19.17 4.39
N GLU A 126 -11.52 -19.70 5.33
CA GLU A 126 -11.75 -19.54 6.77
C GLU A 126 -11.48 -18.10 7.23
N PRO A 127 -12.24 -17.60 8.22
CA PRO A 127 -11.97 -16.31 8.86
C PRO A 127 -10.54 -16.23 9.37
N ARG A 128 -9.86 -15.14 9.05
CA ARG A 128 -8.48 -14.89 9.43
C ARG A 128 -8.25 -13.43 9.79
N VAL A 129 -7.11 -13.21 10.43
CA VAL A 129 -6.54 -11.88 10.59
C VAL A 129 -5.75 -11.55 9.33
N VAL A 130 -6.01 -10.36 8.76
CA VAL A 130 -5.20 -9.79 7.68
C VAL A 130 -4.58 -8.50 8.17
N ASP A 131 -3.30 -8.30 7.91
CA ASP A 131 -2.55 -7.15 8.38
C ASP A 131 -1.69 -6.54 7.28
N GLY A 132 -1.50 -5.24 7.35
CA GLY A 132 -0.61 -4.53 6.45
C GLY A 132 -0.71 -3.01 6.57
N TRP A 133 0.24 -2.33 5.95
CA TRP A 133 0.13 -0.91 5.69
C TRP A 133 -0.96 -0.66 4.66
N VAL A 134 -1.80 0.33 4.93
CA VAL A 134 -2.67 0.90 3.91
C VAL A 134 -1.78 1.65 2.91
N ALA A 135 -1.69 1.10 1.72
CA ALA A 135 -1.08 1.75 0.57
C ALA A 135 -2.19 2.40 -0.26
N SER A 136 -1.98 3.67 -0.61
CA SER A 136 -2.68 4.29 -1.73
C SER A 136 -2.28 3.55 -3.02
N PHE A 137 -3.21 3.45 -3.97
CA PHE A 137 -2.89 2.96 -5.32
C PHE A 137 -1.76 3.77 -5.99
N ASP A 138 -1.62 5.05 -5.63
CA ASP A 138 -0.55 5.92 -6.13
C ASP A 138 0.81 5.65 -5.48
N ASP A 139 0.81 5.17 -4.22
CA ASP A 139 2.00 4.86 -3.43
C ASP A 139 2.44 3.39 -3.58
N ALA A 140 1.60 2.52 -4.14
CA ALA A 140 1.97 1.15 -4.40
C ALA A 140 3.16 1.10 -5.37
N THR A 141 4.23 0.41 -4.97
CA THR A 141 5.46 0.21 -5.75
C THR A 141 5.18 -0.35 -7.15
N ASP A 142 4.06 -1.07 -7.27
CA ASP A 142 3.42 -1.37 -8.54
C ASP A 142 2.57 -0.17 -8.91
N LYS A 143 3.05 0.71 -9.78
CA LYS A 143 2.31 1.91 -10.25
C LYS A 143 0.89 1.55 -10.74
N ILE A 144 -0.08 1.51 -9.84
CA ILE A 144 -1.48 1.31 -10.16
C ILE A 144 -2.04 2.70 -10.36
N THR A 145 -1.86 3.22 -11.57
CA THR A 145 -2.44 4.50 -11.96
C THR A 145 -3.97 4.43 -11.95
N ASP A 146 -4.65 5.57 -11.87
CA ASP A 146 -6.11 5.68 -12.00
C ASP A 146 -6.68 4.90 -13.20
N SER A 147 -5.92 4.81 -14.30
CA SER A 147 -6.29 4.01 -15.47
C SER A 147 -6.42 2.52 -15.16
N ASN A 148 -5.54 1.96 -14.33
CA ASN A 148 -5.62 0.58 -13.90
C ASN A 148 -6.75 0.35 -12.89
N ARG A 149 -7.01 1.33 -12.00
CA ARG A 149 -8.16 1.29 -11.07
C ARG A 149 -9.49 1.19 -11.83
N LYS A 150 -9.68 2.05 -12.84
CA LYS A 150 -10.86 2.01 -13.74
C LYS A 150 -10.95 0.71 -14.53
N LYS A 151 -9.82 0.20 -15.04
CA LYS A 151 -9.77 -1.07 -15.79
C LYS A 151 -10.20 -2.26 -14.93
N LEU A 152 -9.95 -2.19 -13.62
CA LEU A 152 -10.33 -3.22 -12.65
C LEU A 152 -11.72 -3.01 -12.05
N GLY A 153 -12.44 -1.93 -12.42
CA GLY A 153 -13.77 -1.61 -11.88
C GLY A 153 -13.77 -1.31 -10.38
N LEU A 154 -12.63 -0.86 -9.84
CA LEU A 154 -12.48 -0.59 -8.41
C LEU A 154 -13.03 0.80 -8.07
N HIS A 155 -13.71 0.90 -6.93
CA HIS A 155 -14.20 2.18 -6.38
C HIS A 155 -13.04 3.06 -5.86
N ASP A 156 -13.34 4.34 -5.63
CA ASP A 156 -12.34 5.29 -5.17
C ASP A 156 -11.91 5.10 -3.70
N ASP A 157 -12.73 4.40 -2.91
CA ASP A 157 -12.53 4.12 -1.48
C ASP A 157 -11.79 2.80 -1.22
N VAL A 158 -11.31 2.12 -2.27
CA VAL A 158 -10.58 0.88 -2.12
C VAL A 158 -9.19 1.14 -1.55
N ILE A 159 -8.80 0.34 -0.57
CA ILE A 159 -7.44 0.34 -0.02
C ILE A 159 -6.70 -0.94 -0.39
N ILE A 160 -5.38 -0.82 -0.49
CA ILE A 160 -4.49 -1.97 -0.60
C ILE A 160 -3.80 -2.18 0.74
N LEU A 161 -3.91 -3.37 1.31
CA LEU A 161 -3.09 -3.83 2.42
C LEU A 161 -1.86 -4.53 1.87
N SER A 162 -0.69 -4.00 2.23
CA SER A 162 0.61 -4.55 1.87
C SER A 162 1.45 -4.73 3.12
N ARG A 163 2.04 -5.92 3.31
CA ARG A 163 2.88 -6.18 4.49
C ARG A 163 4.31 -5.66 4.31
N LYS A 164 4.73 -5.38 3.07
CA LYS A 164 5.94 -4.58 2.82
C LYS A 164 5.88 -3.25 3.58
N GLU A 165 6.77 -3.12 4.55
CA GLU A 165 7.07 -1.87 5.24
C GLU A 165 7.37 -0.77 4.21
N MET A 166 6.94 0.47 4.48
CA MET A 166 7.41 1.68 3.79
C MET A 166 8.93 1.53 3.55
N GLU A 167 9.34 1.45 2.28
CA GLU A 167 10.71 1.08 1.93
C GLU A 167 11.70 1.99 2.66
N ARG A 168 12.63 1.39 3.40
CA ARG A 168 13.59 2.06 4.28
C ARG A 168 14.34 3.20 3.57
N GLY A 169 14.53 3.08 2.25
CA GLY A 169 15.15 4.09 1.39
C GLY A 169 14.31 5.36 1.20
N GLU A 170 12.98 5.28 1.18
CA GLU A 170 12.09 6.43 1.01
C GLU A 170 12.03 7.35 2.22
N ILE A 171 12.40 6.83 3.39
CA ILE A 171 12.42 7.58 4.65
C ILE A 171 13.82 8.16 4.88
N LEU A 172 14.88 7.35 4.68
CA LEU A 172 16.26 7.79 4.92
C LEU A 172 16.69 8.93 3.99
N PHE A 173 16.34 8.85 2.70
CA PHE A 173 16.79 9.83 1.72
C PHE A 173 16.31 11.26 2.06
N PRO A 174 15.00 11.55 2.22
CA PRO A 174 14.55 12.90 2.58
C PRO A 174 14.95 13.31 4.01
N ALA A 175 15.03 12.37 4.95
CA ALA A 175 15.44 12.66 6.33
C ALA A 175 16.91 13.11 6.45
N ILE A 176 17.81 12.60 5.61
CA ILE A 176 19.24 12.95 5.62
C ILE A 176 19.54 14.08 4.64
N PHE A 177 18.97 14.02 3.44
CA PHE A 177 19.27 14.97 2.37
C PHE A 177 18.65 16.35 2.63
N GLY A 178 17.47 16.42 3.24
CA GLY A 178 16.81 17.68 3.60
C GLY A 178 17.68 18.58 4.49
N PRO A 179 18.13 18.12 5.67
CA PRO A 179 19.02 18.89 6.55
C PRO A 179 20.34 19.27 5.88
N PHE A 180 20.92 18.37 5.07
CA PHE A 180 22.17 18.64 4.35
C PHE A 180 22.03 19.79 3.34
N CYS A 181 20.94 19.83 2.56
CA CYS A 181 20.65 20.94 1.65
C CYS A 181 20.39 22.25 2.39
N LEU A 182 19.69 22.20 3.53
CA LEU A 182 19.42 23.36 4.38
C LEU A 182 20.71 23.99 4.91
N LEU A 183 21.61 23.19 5.48
CA LEU A 183 22.89 23.66 6.02
C LEU A 183 23.80 24.22 4.92
N SER A 184 23.86 23.55 3.77
CA SER A 184 24.63 24.00 2.60
C SER A 184 24.09 25.32 2.03
N GLY A 185 22.77 25.47 1.95
CA GLY A 185 22.10 26.69 1.49
C GLY A 185 22.35 27.89 2.41
N ILE A 186 22.27 27.70 3.73
CA ILE A 186 22.59 28.72 4.73
C ILE A 186 24.06 29.14 4.62
N GLY A 187 24.99 28.17 4.50
CA GLY A 187 26.42 28.43 4.33
C GLY A 187 26.72 29.31 3.11
N LEU A 188 26.10 29.02 1.97
CA LEU A 188 26.22 29.81 0.73
C LEU A 188 25.70 31.25 0.88
N VAL A 189 24.57 31.44 1.57
CA VAL A 189 24.00 32.78 1.81
C VAL A 189 24.90 33.59 2.76
N VAL A 190 25.42 32.97 3.82
CA VAL A 190 26.30 33.63 4.80
C VAL A 190 27.66 33.97 4.18
N TRP A 191 28.28 33.03 3.44
CA TRP A 191 29.56 33.27 2.76
C TRP A 191 29.45 34.46 1.80
N ARG A 192 28.39 34.51 0.99
CA ARG A 192 28.19 35.60 0.03
C ARG A 192 28.00 36.96 0.69
N ARG A 193 27.32 37.03 1.85
CA ARG A 193 27.19 38.29 2.62
C ARG A 193 28.51 38.78 3.20
N ARG A 194 29.50 37.90 3.40
CA ARG A 194 30.84 38.30 3.86
C ARG A 194 31.74 38.77 2.72
N THR A 195 31.49 38.34 1.49
CA THR A 195 32.33 38.64 0.32
C THR A 195 31.78 39.75 -0.57
N SER A 196 30.60 40.30 -0.27
CA SER A 196 30.00 41.47 -0.94
C SER A 196 30.05 42.68 -0.03
#